data_AF-A0AAV5TDN5-F1
#
_entry.id   AF-A0AAV5TDN5-F1
#
_cell.length_a   1.000
_cell.length_b   1.000
_cell.length_c   1.000
_cell.angle_alpha   90.00
_cell.angle_beta   90.00
_cell.angle_gamma   90.00
#
_symmetry.space_group_name_H-M   'P 1'
#
loop_
_entity.id
_entity.type
_entity.pdbx_description
1 polymer ?
#
loop_
_entity_poly.entity_id
_entity_poly.type
_entity_poly.pdbx_seq_one_letter_code
_entity_poly.pdbx_strand_id
1 'polypeptide(L)'
;GCCFSDLLIVSRILASIVACGSLIELIIFILKGENVFIVSIRAIFCTLHLFSAFCAFFGIRTERSRMIIPVIVITALTLIKNTTVVTLTSLAIYSVNTPFAQYLKWLRHNNQWYHDFAATYESEEEYIKWYSIGATVSVGIILLICIRAIYVHFCAYRILQNRSSNRQILIDEMMKSSQISIISKA
;
A
#
# COMPACT_ATOMS: atom_id res chain seq x y z
N GLY A 1 -27.66 5.42 -4.62
CA GLY A 1 -26.98 5.90 -3.40
C GLY A 1 -26.04 4.88 -2.78
N CYS A 2 -26.45 3.60 -2.67
CA CYS A 2 -25.74 2.56 -1.91
C CYS A 2 -24.31 2.28 -2.42
N CYS A 3 -24.11 2.03 -3.73
CA CYS A 3 -22.82 1.58 -4.28
C CYS A 3 -21.65 2.57 -4.12
N PHE A 4 -21.91 3.88 -3.97
CA PHE A 4 -20.84 4.89 -3.83
C PHE A 4 -20.35 5.02 -2.38
N SER A 5 -21.21 4.73 -1.39
CA SER A 5 -20.82 4.74 0.02
C SER A 5 -19.91 3.56 0.34
N ASP A 6 -20.17 2.42 -0.29
CA ASP A 6 -19.40 1.19 -0.12
C ASP A 6 -17.95 1.36 -0.57
N LEU A 7 -17.70 2.03 -1.70
CA LEU A 7 -16.34 2.28 -2.19
C LEU A 7 -15.49 3.14 -1.25
N LEU A 8 -16.09 4.08 -0.51
CA LEU A 8 -15.38 4.87 0.51
C LEU A 8 -15.03 4.01 1.73
N ILE A 9 -15.90 3.08 2.12
CA ILE A 9 -15.60 2.12 3.19
C ILE A 9 -14.48 1.16 2.75
N VAL A 10 -14.59 0.59 1.56
CA VAL A 10 -13.59 -0.34 1.00
C VAL A 10 -12.22 0.34 0.87
N SER A 11 -12.18 1.62 0.45
CA SER A 11 -10.95 2.41 0.42
C SER A 11 -10.24 2.44 1.78
N ARG A 12 -10.98 2.67 2.88
CA ARG A 12 -10.42 2.66 4.24
C ARG A 12 -9.90 1.27 4.63
N ILE A 13 -10.70 0.24 4.37
CA ILE A 13 -10.33 -1.15 4.69
C ILE A 13 -9.05 -1.56 3.97
N LEU A 14 -8.94 -1.27 2.67
CA LEU A 14 -7.75 -1.62 1.88
C LEU A 14 -6.50 -0.88 2.37
N ALA A 15 -6.61 0.42 2.70
CA ALA A 15 -5.51 1.18 3.27
C ALA A 15 -5.05 0.60 4.63
N SER A 16 -6.00 0.20 5.49
CA SER A 16 -5.69 -0.46 6.76
C SER A 16 -5.03 -1.82 6.58
N ILE A 17 -5.49 -2.65 5.65
CA ILE A 17 -4.88 -3.96 5.37
C ILE A 17 -3.42 -3.79 4.96
N VAL A 18 -3.12 -2.85 4.06
CA VAL A 18 -1.75 -2.58 3.62
C VAL A 18 -0.89 -2.05 4.78
N ALA A 19 -1.42 -1.14 5.60
CA ALA A 19 -0.71 -0.62 6.76
C ALA A 19 -0.42 -1.70 7.82
N CYS A 20 -1.41 -2.51 8.18
CA CYS A 20 -1.23 -3.63 9.11
C CYS A 20 -0.25 -4.67 8.57
N GLY A 21 -0.35 -5.02 7.28
CA GLY A 21 0.58 -5.94 6.63
C GLY A 21 2.02 -5.43 6.67
N SER A 22 2.23 -4.12 6.44
CA SER A 22 3.55 -3.48 6.53
C SER A 22 4.10 -3.45 7.96
N LEU A 23 3.24 -3.30 8.97
CA LEU A 23 3.64 -3.33 10.37
C LEU A 23 4.05 -4.76 10.80
N ILE A 24 3.25 -5.75 10.42
CA ILE A 24 3.58 -7.17 10.66
C ILE A 24 4.90 -7.53 9.96
N GLU A 25 5.08 -7.11 8.71
CA GLU A 25 6.34 -7.29 7.98
C GLU A 25 7.51 -6.70 8.77
N LEU A 26 7.42 -5.44 9.21
CA LEU A 26 8.48 -4.80 9.99
C LEU A 26 8.82 -5.58 11.27
N ILE A 27 7.80 -6.02 12.03
CA ILE A 27 7.99 -6.81 13.25
C ILE A 27 8.72 -8.12 12.94
N ILE A 28 8.31 -8.85 11.89
CA ILE A 28 8.95 -10.09 11.49
C ILE A 28 10.43 -9.86 11.15
N PHE A 29 10.75 -8.79 10.41
CA PHE A 29 12.14 -8.49 10.03
C PHE A 29 13.00 -8.10 11.25
N ILE A 30 12.43 -7.38 12.23
CA ILE A 30 13.11 -7.10 13.50
C ILE A 30 13.40 -8.40 14.26
N LEU A 31 12.41 -9.30 14.35
CA LEU A 31 12.57 -10.59 15.03
C LEU A 31 13.58 -11.52 14.35
N LYS A 32 13.74 -11.41 13.02
CA LYS A 32 14.78 -12.12 12.27
C LYS A 32 16.19 -11.55 12.49
N GLY A 33 16.34 -10.43 13.19
CA GLY A 33 17.64 -9.77 13.38
C GLY A 33 18.23 -9.23 12.09
N GLU A 34 17.38 -8.73 11.18
CA GLU A 34 17.81 -8.19 9.90
C GLU A 34 18.71 -6.97 10.02
N ASN A 35 19.50 -6.70 8.97
CA ASN A 35 20.42 -5.56 8.97
C ASN A 35 19.68 -4.24 9.24
N VAL A 36 20.23 -3.39 10.10
CA VAL A 36 19.65 -2.09 10.48
C VAL A 36 19.24 -1.25 9.26
N PHE A 37 20.02 -1.28 8.18
CA PHE A 37 19.70 -0.58 6.95
C PHE A 37 18.41 -1.12 6.28
N ILE A 38 18.25 -2.44 6.21
CA ILE A 38 17.04 -3.09 5.66
C ILE A 38 15.83 -2.76 6.53
N VAL A 39 15.96 -2.88 7.85
CA VAL A 39 14.92 -2.54 8.82
C VAL A 39 14.50 -1.07 8.69
N SER A 40 15.47 -0.15 8.52
CA SER A 40 15.21 1.27 8.36
C SER A 40 14.38 1.58 7.10
N ILE A 41 14.74 0.97 5.96
CA ILE A 41 13.95 1.12 4.72
C ILE A 41 12.51 0.61 4.93
N ARG A 42 12.34 -0.55 5.57
CA ARG A 42 11.01 -1.11 5.87
C ARG A 42 10.22 -0.23 6.82
N ALA A 43 10.87 0.37 7.82
CA ALA A 43 10.24 1.31 8.74
C ALA A 43 9.71 2.56 8.00
N ILE A 44 10.47 3.12 7.06
CA ILE A 44 10.02 4.24 6.22
C ILE A 44 8.75 3.86 5.45
N PHE A 45 8.74 2.69 4.79
CA PHE A 45 7.54 2.21 4.09
C PHE A 45 6.36 1.98 5.05
N CYS A 46 6.61 1.46 6.25
CA CYS A 46 5.58 1.29 7.27
C CYS A 46 4.97 2.63 7.69
N THR A 47 5.80 3.64 7.95
CA THR A 47 5.34 5.00 8.27
C THR A 47 4.51 5.59 7.13
N LEU A 48 4.95 5.43 5.87
CA LEU A 48 4.18 5.86 4.71
C LEU A 48 2.82 5.15 4.64
N HIS A 49 2.75 3.84 4.87
CA HIS A 49 1.48 3.12 4.86
C HIS A 49 0.55 3.54 6.00
N LEU A 50 1.06 3.78 7.21
CA LEU A 50 0.28 4.31 8.33
C LEU A 50 -0.24 5.71 8.02
N PHE A 51 0.58 6.57 7.41
CA PHE A 51 0.18 7.89 6.96
C PHE A 51 -0.89 7.84 5.86
N SER A 52 -0.76 6.89 4.91
CA SER A 52 -1.75 6.62 3.87
C SER A 52 -3.10 6.19 4.48
N ALA A 53 -3.09 5.28 5.45
CA ALA A 53 -4.30 4.89 6.17
C ALA A 53 -4.93 6.08 6.91
N PHE A 54 -4.13 6.88 7.63
CA PHE A 54 -4.61 8.11 8.27
C PHE A 54 -5.28 9.06 7.26
N CYS A 55 -4.62 9.31 6.13
CA CYS A 55 -5.14 10.16 5.06
C CYS A 55 -6.44 9.64 4.45
N ALA A 56 -6.57 8.33 4.25
CA ALA A 56 -7.80 7.71 3.76
C ALA A 56 -8.97 7.91 4.75
N PHE A 57 -8.74 7.63 6.03
CA PHE A 57 -9.77 7.79 7.07
C PHE A 57 -10.18 9.25 7.25
N PHE A 58 -9.19 10.14 7.41
CA PHE A 58 -9.44 11.56 7.64
C PHE A 58 -10.07 12.22 6.40
N GLY A 59 -9.54 11.93 5.21
CA GLY A 59 -10.04 12.46 3.94
C GLY A 59 -11.49 12.08 3.67
N ILE A 60 -11.86 10.83 3.94
CA ILE A 60 -13.24 10.37 3.78
C ILE A 60 -14.16 10.97 4.83
N ARG A 61 -13.74 11.01 6.11
CA ARG A 61 -14.55 11.58 7.19
C ARG A 61 -14.83 13.07 7.00
N THR A 62 -13.83 13.82 6.54
CA THR A 62 -13.92 15.28 6.33
C THR A 62 -14.36 15.67 4.92
N GLU A 63 -14.68 14.69 4.08
CA GLU A 63 -15.03 14.87 2.66
C GLU A 63 -13.97 15.66 1.85
N ARG A 64 -12.70 15.59 2.24
CA ARG A 64 -11.58 16.29 1.59
C ARG A 64 -10.90 15.38 0.56
N SER A 65 -11.27 15.53 -0.71
CA SER A 65 -10.71 14.75 -1.82
C SER A 65 -9.17 14.82 -1.92
N ARG A 66 -8.56 15.99 -1.66
CA ARG A 66 -7.09 16.17 -1.72
C ARG A 66 -6.33 15.26 -0.75
N MET A 67 -6.93 14.84 0.36
CA MET A 67 -6.32 13.91 1.31
C MET A 67 -6.23 12.47 0.75
N ILE A 68 -6.94 12.15 -0.35
CA ILE A 68 -6.84 10.83 -0.99
C ILE A 68 -5.63 10.77 -1.96
N ILE A 69 -5.08 11.91 -2.38
CA ILE A 69 -3.94 11.95 -3.31
C ILE A 69 -2.70 11.24 -2.71
N PRO A 70 -2.28 11.52 -1.46
CA PRO A 70 -1.16 10.78 -0.85
C PRO A 70 -1.41 9.28 -0.77
N VAL A 71 -2.66 8.86 -0.54
CA VAL A 71 -3.06 7.44 -0.50
C VAL A 71 -2.75 6.77 -1.83
N ILE A 72 -3.19 7.37 -2.94
CA ILE A 72 -2.96 6.86 -4.30
C ILE A 72 -1.47 6.81 -4.61
N VAL A 73 -0.72 7.87 -4.31
CA VAL A 73 0.73 7.94 -4.59
C VAL A 73 1.49 6.85 -3.83
N ILE A 74 1.20 6.69 -2.54
CA ILE A 74 1.86 5.68 -1.71
C ILE A 74 1.50 4.27 -2.20
N THR A 75 0.24 4.01 -2.53
CA THR A 75 -0.17 2.72 -3.13
C THR A 75 0.53 2.45 -4.46
N ALA A 76 0.73 3.46 -5.31
CA ALA A 76 1.45 3.32 -6.58
C ALA A 76 2.94 2.97 -6.37
N LEU A 77 3.62 3.63 -5.42
CA LEU A 77 5.00 3.30 -5.05
C LEU A 77 5.11 1.86 -4.52
N THR A 78 4.17 1.45 -3.69
CA THR A 78 4.10 0.08 -3.15
C THR A 78 3.84 -0.94 -4.25
N LEU A 79 3.03 -0.60 -5.26
CA LEU A 79 2.82 -1.43 -6.44
C LEU A 79 4.16 -1.68 -7.18
N ILE A 80 4.90 -0.61 -7.48
CA ILE A 80 6.19 -0.70 -8.19
C ILE A 80 7.19 -1.55 -7.39
N LYS A 81 7.29 -1.30 -6.08
CA LYS A 81 8.12 -2.09 -5.16
C LYS A 81 7.75 -3.57 -5.23
N ASN A 82 6.47 -3.90 -5.06
CA ASN A 82 6.01 -5.29 -5.01
C ASN A 82 6.14 -6.00 -6.36
N THR A 83 5.89 -5.31 -7.48
CA THR A 83 6.16 -5.84 -8.82
C THR A 83 7.64 -6.18 -8.97
N THR A 84 8.54 -5.28 -8.57
CA THR A 84 9.99 -5.52 -8.62
C THR A 84 10.38 -6.76 -7.81
N VAL A 85 9.87 -6.87 -6.58
CA VAL A 85 10.15 -8.04 -5.73
C VAL A 85 9.61 -9.32 -6.38
N VAL A 86 8.36 -9.34 -6.85
CA VAL A 86 7.76 -10.52 -7.51
C VAL A 86 8.55 -10.93 -8.74
N THR A 87 9.01 -9.98 -9.57
CA THR A 87 9.84 -10.28 -10.73
C THR A 87 11.16 -10.93 -10.31
N LEU A 88 11.85 -10.33 -9.33
CA LEU A 88 13.14 -10.82 -8.87
C LEU A 88 13.03 -12.19 -8.18
N THR A 89 12.00 -12.41 -7.36
CA THR A 89 11.75 -13.71 -6.71
C THR A 89 11.34 -14.77 -7.73
N SER A 90 10.52 -14.42 -8.72
CA SER A 90 10.10 -15.37 -9.77
C SER A 90 11.30 -15.84 -10.60
N LEU A 91 12.23 -14.94 -10.94
CA LEU A 91 13.46 -15.32 -11.64
C LEU A 91 14.31 -16.29 -10.81
N ALA A 92 14.39 -16.08 -9.50
CA ALA A 92 15.16 -16.93 -8.59
C ALA A 92 14.58 -18.35 -8.41
N ILE A 93 13.32 -18.59 -8.79
CA ILE A 93 12.73 -19.94 -8.83
C ILE A 93 13.40 -20.81 -9.92
N TYR A 94 13.81 -20.19 -11.02
CA TYR A 94 14.36 -20.88 -12.19
C TYR A 94 15.89 -20.86 -12.24
N SER A 95 16.55 -19.93 -11.56
CA SER A 95 18.01 -19.82 -11.57
C SER A 95 18.59 -19.25 -10.29
N VAL A 96 19.63 -19.93 -9.78
CA VAL A 96 20.43 -19.51 -8.62
C VAL A 96 21.40 -18.36 -8.91
N ASN A 97 21.54 -17.96 -10.18
CA ASN A 97 22.44 -16.90 -10.63
C ASN A 97 21.72 -15.56 -10.86
N THR A 98 20.62 -15.34 -10.14
CA THR A 98 19.83 -14.10 -10.22
C THR A 98 20.20 -13.15 -9.07
N PRO A 99 19.96 -11.83 -9.20
CA PRO A 99 20.26 -10.87 -8.13
C PRO A 99 19.61 -11.24 -6.78
N PHE A 100 18.38 -11.75 -6.80
CA PHE A 100 17.68 -12.17 -5.59
C PHE A 100 18.27 -13.45 -4.98
N ALA A 101 18.64 -14.43 -5.80
CA ALA A 101 19.32 -15.63 -5.33
C ALA A 101 20.67 -15.28 -4.68
N GLN A 102 21.46 -14.38 -5.29
CA GLN A 102 22.71 -13.90 -4.70
C GLN A 102 22.48 -13.15 -3.38
N TYR A 103 21.41 -12.36 -3.30
CA TYR A 103 21.01 -11.71 -2.04
C TYR A 103 20.63 -12.73 -0.95
N LEU A 104 19.92 -13.81 -1.26
CA LEU A 104 19.63 -14.89 -0.31
C LEU A 104 20.90 -15.61 0.16
N LYS A 105 21.84 -15.86 -0.75
CA LYS A 105 23.16 -16.41 -0.38
C LYS A 105 23.87 -15.47 0.58
N TRP A 106 23.90 -14.16 0.29
CA TRP A 106 24.48 -13.17 1.19
C TRP A 106 23.81 -13.17 2.57
N LEU A 107 22.46 -13.19 2.62
CA LEU A 107 21.72 -13.25 3.89
C LEU A 107 22.06 -14.51 4.70
N ARG A 108 22.12 -15.68 4.06
CA ARG A 108 22.52 -16.95 4.70
C ARG A 108 23.87 -16.85 5.40
N HIS A 109 24.83 -16.11 4.83
CA HIS A 109 26.18 -15.97 5.41
C HIS A 109 26.26 -14.91 6.50
N ASN A 110 25.34 -13.94 6.51
CA ASN A 110 25.42 -12.75 7.36
C ASN A 110 24.35 -12.68 8.45
N ASN A 111 23.38 -13.60 8.46
CA ASN A 111 22.29 -13.63 9.43
C ASN A 111 21.98 -15.06 9.88
N GLN A 112 21.99 -15.27 11.21
CA GLN A 112 21.80 -16.56 11.84
C GLN A 112 20.44 -17.20 11.51
N TRP A 113 19.36 -16.42 11.48
CA TRP A 113 18.03 -16.93 11.16
C TRP A 113 17.98 -17.51 9.74
N TYR A 114 18.61 -16.83 8.76
CA TYR A 114 18.69 -17.30 7.39
C TYR A 114 19.64 -18.50 7.23
N HIS A 115 20.73 -18.54 8.01
CA HIS A 115 21.61 -19.69 8.07
C HIS A 115 20.87 -20.95 8.54
N ASP A 116 20.18 -20.85 9.67
CA ASP A 116 19.49 -21.99 10.30
C ASP A 116 18.28 -22.43 9.47
N PHE A 117 17.56 -21.48 8.87
CA PHE A 117 16.48 -21.79 7.93
C PHE A 117 17.00 -22.47 6.65
N ALA A 118 18.17 -22.08 6.12
CA ALA A 118 18.75 -22.74 4.95
C ALA A 118 19.22 -24.18 5.27
N ALA A 119 19.63 -24.45 6.52
CA ALA A 119 20.08 -25.76 6.96
C ALA A 119 18.96 -26.83 7.01
N THR A 120 17.68 -26.42 6.92
CA THR A 120 16.55 -27.37 6.83
C THR A 120 16.32 -27.94 5.44
N TYR A 121 17.09 -27.50 4.43
CA TYR A 121 16.98 -27.94 3.05
C TYR A 121 18.20 -28.76 2.64
N GLU A 122 18.03 -29.69 1.69
CA GLU A 122 19.10 -30.61 1.30
C GLU A 122 20.20 -29.92 0.48
N SER A 123 19.82 -28.86 -0.24
CA SER A 123 20.74 -28.10 -1.09
C SER A 123 20.46 -26.59 -1.06
N GLU A 124 21.46 -25.81 -1.44
CA GLU A 124 21.31 -24.37 -1.60
C GLU A 124 20.27 -24.01 -2.68
N GLU A 125 20.24 -24.77 -3.77
CA GLU A 125 19.27 -24.56 -4.86
C GLU A 125 17.84 -24.79 -4.36
N GLU A 126 17.63 -25.84 -3.57
CA GLU A 126 16.33 -26.14 -2.98
C GLU A 126 15.88 -25.03 -2.00
N TYR A 127 16.78 -24.59 -1.09
CA TYR A 127 16.53 -23.47 -0.19
C TYR A 127 16.10 -22.20 -0.95
N ILE A 128 16.88 -21.79 -1.96
CA ILE A 128 16.61 -20.59 -2.75
C ILE A 128 15.27 -20.71 -3.47
N LYS A 129 14.99 -21.87 -4.06
CA LYS A 129 13.75 -22.11 -4.79
C LYS A 129 12.53 -22.02 -3.88
N TRP A 130 12.53 -22.72 -2.74
CA TRP A 130 11.39 -22.71 -1.83
C TRP A 130 11.17 -21.36 -1.17
N TYR A 131 12.24 -20.67 -0.75
CA TYR A 131 12.12 -19.32 -0.22
C TYR A 131 11.54 -18.37 -1.28
N SER A 132 12.02 -18.48 -2.52
CA SER A 132 11.56 -17.65 -3.63
C SER A 132 10.10 -17.93 -4.01
N ILE A 133 9.63 -19.17 -3.96
CA ILE A 133 8.22 -19.53 -4.13
C ILE A 133 7.37 -18.86 -3.04
N GLY A 134 7.74 -19.04 -1.76
CA GLY A 134 7.01 -18.44 -0.64
C GLY A 134 6.95 -16.91 -0.72
N ALA A 135 8.07 -16.27 -1.07
CA ALA A 135 8.14 -14.82 -1.29
C ALA A 135 7.27 -14.38 -2.48
N THR A 136 7.31 -15.10 -3.60
CA THR A 136 6.52 -14.78 -4.80
C THR A 136 5.02 -14.85 -4.52
N VAL A 137 4.56 -15.91 -3.84
CA VAL A 137 3.14 -16.08 -3.50
C VAL A 137 2.68 -15.00 -2.51
N SER A 138 3.41 -14.81 -1.41
CA SER A 138 3.05 -13.82 -0.38
C SER A 138 3.02 -12.39 -0.92
N VAL A 139 4.07 -11.96 -1.62
CA VAL A 139 4.12 -10.62 -2.23
C VAL A 139 3.14 -10.50 -3.40
N GLY A 140 2.90 -11.57 -4.15
CA GLY A 140 1.90 -11.63 -5.22
C GLY A 140 0.47 -11.37 -4.73
N ILE A 141 0.08 -11.92 -3.59
CA ILE A 141 -1.22 -11.64 -2.96
C ILE A 141 -1.33 -10.15 -2.61
N ILE A 142 -0.29 -9.57 -1.99
CA ILE A 142 -0.27 -8.14 -1.65
C ILE A 142 -0.30 -7.27 -2.92
N LEU A 143 0.38 -7.67 -3.99
CA LEU A 143 0.36 -6.98 -5.27
C LEU A 143 -1.07 -6.91 -5.84
N LEU A 144 -1.81 -8.03 -5.85
CA LEU A 144 -3.21 -8.06 -6.29
C LEU A 144 -4.10 -7.14 -5.43
N ILE A 145 -3.89 -7.12 -4.12
CA ILE A 145 -4.58 -6.19 -3.22
C ILE A 145 -4.24 -4.74 -3.58
N CYS A 146 -2.98 -4.42 -3.87
CA CYS A 146 -2.55 -3.08 -4.27
C CYS A 146 -3.15 -2.64 -5.62
N ILE A 147 -3.24 -3.54 -6.60
CA ILE A 147 -3.92 -3.28 -7.90
C ILE A 147 -5.39 -2.93 -7.66
N ARG A 148 -6.08 -3.66 -6.78
CA ARG A 148 -7.47 -3.32 -6.44
C ARG A 148 -7.55 -2.01 -5.65
N ALA A 149 -6.63 -1.80 -4.72
CA ALA A 149 -6.60 -0.61 -3.86
C ALA A 149 -6.43 0.66 -4.67
N ILE A 150 -5.54 0.70 -5.66
CA ILE A 150 -5.31 1.92 -6.46
C ILE A 150 -6.57 2.35 -7.21
N TYR A 151 -7.30 1.39 -7.80
CA TYR A 151 -8.58 1.65 -8.45
C TYR A 151 -9.61 2.20 -7.45
N VAL A 152 -9.77 1.55 -6.29
CA VAL A 152 -10.73 1.98 -5.27
C VAL A 152 -10.40 3.36 -4.71
N HIS A 153 -9.12 3.65 -4.43
CA HIS A 153 -8.69 4.96 -3.96
C HIS A 153 -8.93 6.05 -5.01
N PHE A 154 -8.71 5.75 -6.29
CA PHE A 154 -9.04 6.66 -7.38
C PHE A 154 -10.55 6.94 -7.47
N CYS A 155 -11.39 5.90 -7.36
CA CYS A 155 -12.85 6.08 -7.31
C CYS A 155 -13.27 6.92 -6.09
N ALA A 156 -12.69 6.65 -4.91
CA ALA A 156 -12.96 7.42 -3.70
C ALA A 156 -12.60 8.91 -3.87
N TYR A 157 -11.45 9.19 -4.48
CA TYR A 157 -11.05 10.55 -4.84
C TYR A 157 -12.09 11.24 -5.73
N ARG A 158 -12.53 10.59 -6.82
CA ARG A 158 -13.52 11.13 -7.76
C ARG A 158 -14.88 11.37 -7.11
N ILE A 159 -15.34 10.45 -6.25
CA ILE A 159 -16.59 10.60 -5.51
C ILE A 159 -16.54 11.83 -4.61
N LEU A 160 -15.47 11.99 -3.82
CA LEU A 160 -15.31 13.15 -2.93
C LEU A 160 -15.16 14.46 -3.71
N GLN A 161 -14.44 14.43 -4.85
CA GLN A 161 -14.30 15.59 -5.73
C GLN A 161 -15.67 16.06 -6.26
N ASN A 162 -16.49 15.14 -6.77
CA ASN A 162 -17.82 15.47 -7.26
C ASN A 162 -18.73 16.02 -6.16
N ARG A 163 -18.69 15.45 -4.95
CA ARG A 163 -19.44 15.97 -3.79
C ARG A 163 -19.02 17.38 -3.42
N SER A 164 -17.71 17.66 -3.42
CA SER A 164 -17.20 19.01 -3.12
C SER A 164 -17.64 20.03 -4.17
N SER A 165 -17.61 19.67 -5.46
CA SER A 165 -18.07 20.53 -6.55
C SER A 165 -19.57 20.82 -6.44
N ASN A 166 -20.40 19.79 -6.20
CA ASN A 166 -21.84 19.96 -6.07
C ASN A 166 -22.22 20.80 -4.85
N ARG A 167 -21.50 20.64 -3.72
CA ARG A 167 -21.71 21.48 -2.54
C ARG A 167 -21.37 22.94 -2.85
N GLN A 168 -20.29 23.20 -3.58
CA GLN A 168 -19.92 24.56 -3.97
C GLN A 168 -21.00 25.20 -4.85
N ILE A 169 -21.49 24.48 -5.86
CA ILE A 169 -22.58 24.96 -6.73
C ILE A 169 -23.82 25.32 -5.91
N LEU A 170 -24.23 24.45 -4.98
CA LEU A 170 -25.39 24.70 -4.12
C LEU A 170 -25.21 25.94 -3.25
N ILE A 171 -24.01 26.15 -2.69
CA ILE A 171 -23.70 27.34 -1.88
C ILE A 171 -23.77 28.60 -2.74
N ASP A 172 -23.19 28.56 -3.94
CA ASP A 172 -23.19 29.71 -4.86
C ASP A 172 -24.63 30.07 -5.30
N GLU A 173 -25.49 29.08 -5.52
CA GLU A 173 -26.92 29.28 -5.81
C GLU A 173 -27.69 29.87 -4.61
N MET A 174 -27.44 29.38 -3.39
CA MET A 174 -28.03 29.93 -2.17
C MET A 174 -27.58 31.37 -1.91
N MET A 175 -26.31 31.69 -2.17
CA MET A 175 -25.80 33.05 -2.05
C MET A 175 -26.45 34.00 -3.07
N LYS A 176 -26.60 33.58 -4.33
CA LYS A 176 -27.27 34.39 -5.36
C LYS A 176 -28.74 34.67 -5.02
N SER A 177 -29.49 33.67 -4.56
CA SER A 177 -30.90 33.87 -4.19
C SER A 177 -31.06 34.81 -2.99
N SER A 178 -30.14 34.73 -2.02
CA SER A 178 -30.12 35.65 -0.88
C SER A 178 -29.89 37.11 -1.29
N GLN A 179 -28.97 37.38 -2.22
CA GLN A 179 -28.69 38.74 -2.73
C GLN A 179 -29.88 39.32 -3.49
N ILE A 180 -30.55 38.51 -4.32
CA ILE A 180 -31.75 38.94 -5.05
C ILE A 180 -32.87 39.35 -4.07
N SER A 181 -33.04 38.61 -2.96
CA SER A 181 -34.06 38.93 -1.95
C SER A 181 -33.80 40.21 -1.15
N ILE A 182 -32.54 40.64 -1.04
CA ILE A 182 -32.15 41.87 -0.36
C ILE A 182 -32.40 43.07 -1.28
N ILE A 183 -32.10 42.92 -2.57
CA ILE A 183 -32.33 43.97 -3.58
C ILE A 183 -33.84 44.19 -3.82
N SER A 184 -34.66 43.14 -3.77
CA SER A 184 -36.11 43.29 -3.97
C SER A 184 -36.87 43.90 -2.78
N LYS A 185 -36.19 44.17 -1.67
CA LYS A 185 -36.76 44.77 -0.44
C LYS A 185 -36.29 46.20 -0.19
N ALA A 186 -35.33 46.69 -0.98
CA ALA A 186 -34.86 48.07 -0.98
C ALA A 186 -35.61 48.88 -2.06
#